data_AF-A0A1H7WKD9-F1
#
_entry.id   AF-A0A1H7WKD9-F1
#
_cell.length_a   1.000
_cell.length_b   1.000
_cell.length_c   1.000
_cell.angle_alpha   90.00
_cell.angle_beta   90.00
_cell.angle_gamma   90.00
#
_symmetry.space_group_name_H-M   'P 1'
#
loop_
_entity.id
_entity.type
_entity.pdbx_description
1 polymer ?
#
loop_
_entity_poly.entity_id
_entity_poly.type
_entity_poly.pdbx_seq_one_letter_code
_entity_poly.pdbx_strand_id
1 'polypeptide(L)'
;MTRKTIAIAAALLSAAVLMPAVAQAQLSEPAAYQAAHPDRDVLNGGQLTPAGRAARGETVAPSEAYAAYPSAVTPVVRPRHRRHHQ
;
A
#
# COMPACT_ATOMS: atom_id res chain seq x y z
N MET A 1 -48.93 -20.24 2.38
CA MET A 1 -48.21 -19.02 2.79
C MET A 1 -46.69 -19.19 2.77
N THR A 2 -46.15 -20.29 3.31
CA THR A 2 -44.69 -20.58 3.40
C THR A 2 -43.92 -20.63 2.07
N ARG A 3 -44.50 -21.17 0.99
CA ARG A 3 -43.80 -21.25 -0.31
C ARG A 3 -43.60 -19.87 -0.97
N LYS A 4 -44.56 -18.96 -0.80
CA LYS A 4 -44.46 -17.58 -1.32
C LYS A 4 -43.41 -16.77 -0.55
N THR A 5 -43.35 -16.92 0.77
CA THR A 5 -42.32 -16.26 1.59
C THR A 5 -40.93 -16.78 1.28
N ILE A 6 -40.77 -18.08 1.02
CA ILE A 6 -39.50 -18.65 0.56
C ILE A 6 -39.10 -18.10 -0.81
N ALA A 7 -40.04 -18.01 -1.76
CA ALA A 7 -39.76 -17.46 -3.09
C ALA A 7 -39.35 -15.97 -3.04
N ILE A 8 -40.02 -15.18 -2.20
CA ILE A 8 -39.69 -13.76 -1.99
C ILE A 8 -38.32 -13.63 -1.32
N ALA A 9 -38.04 -14.43 -0.29
CA ALA A 9 -36.74 -14.44 0.37
C ALA A 9 -35.61 -14.83 -0.59
N ALA A 10 -35.82 -15.85 -1.42
CA ALA A 10 -34.86 -16.27 -2.43
C ALA A 10 -34.63 -15.17 -3.48
N ALA A 11 -35.69 -14.52 -3.95
CA ALA A 11 -35.58 -13.42 -4.92
C ALA A 11 -34.82 -12.22 -4.34
N LEU A 12 -35.08 -11.85 -3.09
CA LEU A 12 -34.36 -10.77 -2.40
C LEU A 12 -32.89 -11.13 -2.16
N LEU A 13 -32.60 -12.39 -1.79
CA LEU A 13 -31.23 -12.87 -1.60
C LEU A 13 -30.46 -12.89 -2.93
N SER A 14 -31.07 -13.33 -4.02
CA SER A 14 -30.47 -13.27 -5.36
C SER A 14 -30.22 -11.82 -5.80
N ALA A 15 -31.18 -10.91 -5.57
CA ALA A 15 -31.00 -9.49 -5.89
C ALA A 15 -29.85 -8.84 -5.09
N ALA A 16 -29.64 -9.24 -3.83
CA ALA A 16 -28.54 -8.74 -3.00
C ALA A 16 -27.17 -9.28 -3.42
N VAL A 17 -27.10 -10.51 -3.96
CA VAL A 17 -25.85 -11.13 -4.43
C VAL A 17 -25.43 -10.61 -5.81
N LEU A 18 -26.36 -10.04 -6.60
CA LEU A 18 -26.06 -9.38 -7.87
C LEU A 18 -25.48 -7.97 -7.73
N MET A 19 -25.26 -7.46 -6.51
CA MET A 19 -24.47 -6.24 -6.32
C MET A 19 -23.06 -6.54 -6.83
N PRO A 20 -22.61 -5.92 -7.94
CA PRO A 20 -21.24 -6.10 -8.34
C PRO A 20 -20.42 -5.38 -7.27
N ALA A 21 -19.48 -6.09 -6.66
CA ALA A 21 -18.41 -5.51 -5.85
C ALA A 21 -17.45 -4.67 -6.73
N VAL A 22 -17.99 -3.80 -7.58
CA VAL A 22 -17.27 -2.87 -8.45
C VAL A 22 -16.98 -1.57 -7.70
N ALA A 23 -16.52 -1.68 -6.46
CA ALA A 23 -15.85 -0.56 -5.80
C ALA A 23 -14.34 -0.58 -6.04
N GLN A 24 -13.79 -1.69 -6.56
CA GLN A 24 -12.33 -1.93 -6.58
C GLN A 24 -11.75 -2.28 -7.96
N ALA A 25 -12.57 -2.37 -9.01
CA ALA A 25 -12.12 -2.83 -10.34
C ALA A 25 -11.65 -1.71 -11.30
N GLN A 26 -11.63 -0.44 -10.90
CA GLN A 26 -11.41 0.67 -11.84
C GLN A 26 -10.03 1.35 -11.79
N LEU A 27 -9.13 0.91 -10.91
CA LEU A 27 -7.77 1.46 -10.84
C LEU A 27 -6.76 0.38 -11.22
N SER A 28 -6.97 -0.24 -12.38
CA SER A 28 -6.08 -1.25 -12.97
C SER A 28 -4.75 -0.65 -13.45
N GLU A 29 -4.71 0.67 -13.60
CA GLU A 29 -3.54 1.41 -14.09
C GLU A 29 -2.91 2.22 -12.95
N PRO A 30 -1.63 1.97 -12.60
CA PRO A 30 -0.90 2.73 -11.58
C PRO A 30 -0.92 4.25 -11.84
N ALA A 31 -1.01 4.67 -13.11
CA ALA A 31 -1.09 6.09 -13.49
C ALA A 31 -2.46 6.71 -13.15
N ALA A 32 -3.57 5.99 -13.36
CA ALA A 32 -4.91 6.48 -13.05
C ALA A 32 -5.11 6.61 -11.53
N TYR A 33 -4.56 5.66 -10.76
CA TYR A 33 -4.58 5.74 -9.29
C TYR A 33 -3.83 6.98 -8.78
N GLN A 34 -2.65 7.29 -9.34
CA GLN A 34 -1.87 8.48 -8.99
C GLN A 34 -2.59 9.79 -9.32
N ALA A 35 -3.30 9.85 -10.46
CA ALA A 35 -4.07 11.04 -10.82
C ALA A 35 -5.19 11.34 -9.81
N ALA A 36 -5.82 10.30 -9.27
CA ALA A 36 -6.86 10.44 -8.24
C ALA A 36 -6.29 10.66 -6.82
N HIS A 37 -5.06 10.20 -6.56
CA HIS A 37 -4.40 10.26 -5.25
C HIS A 37 -2.98 10.84 -5.39
N PRO A 38 -2.84 12.16 -5.65
CA PRO A 38 -1.55 12.79 -5.87
C PRO A 38 -0.65 12.80 -4.62
N ASP A 39 -1.24 12.58 -3.45
CA ASP A 39 -0.55 12.41 -2.18
C ASP A 39 -0.02 10.99 -1.96
N ARG A 40 -0.33 10.03 -2.85
CA ARG A 40 0.03 8.62 -2.72
C ARG A 40 1.02 8.18 -3.81
N ASP A 41 2.12 7.59 -3.36
CA ASP A 41 3.17 7.08 -4.22
C ASP A 41 2.96 5.58 -4.52
N VAL A 42 2.44 5.28 -5.70
CA VAL A 42 2.16 3.90 -6.13
C VAL A 42 3.41 3.05 -6.30
N LEU A 43 4.57 3.64 -6.60
CA LEU A 43 5.82 2.91 -6.76
C LEU A 43 6.33 2.42 -5.40
N ASN A 44 5.99 3.13 -4.35
CA ASN A 44 6.32 2.80 -2.97
C ASN A 44 5.13 2.18 -2.21
N GLY A 45 4.21 1.49 -2.91
CA GLY A 45 3.11 0.76 -2.27
C GLY A 45 2.00 1.64 -1.70
N GLY A 46 1.82 2.85 -2.23
CA GLY A 46 0.81 3.80 -1.76
C GLY A 46 1.22 4.57 -0.50
N GLN A 47 2.52 4.65 -0.21
CA GLN A 47 3.01 5.52 0.86
C GLN A 47 2.72 6.99 0.56
N LEU A 48 2.69 7.83 1.60
CA LEU A 48 2.51 9.27 1.41
C LEU A 48 3.73 9.87 0.69
N THR A 49 3.47 10.64 -0.36
CA THR A 49 4.49 11.44 -1.04
C THR A 49 5.09 12.46 -0.06
N PRO A 50 6.31 12.98 -0.33
CA PRO A 50 6.89 14.03 0.51
C PRO A 50 5.97 15.24 0.71
N ALA A 51 5.25 15.64 -0.36
CA ALA A 51 4.26 16.71 -0.30
C ALA A 51 3.03 16.33 0.53
N GLY A 52 2.50 15.11 0.39
CA GLY A 52 1.38 14.62 1.21
C GLY A 52 1.75 14.53 2.69
N ARG A 53 2.97 14.11 2.99
CA ARG A 53 3.51 14.07 4.35
C ARG A 53 3.64 15.47 4.96
N ALA A 54 4.09 16.44 4.17
CA ALA A 54 4.15 17.85 4.59
C ALA A 54 2.76 18.43 4.88
N ALA A 55 1.77 18.15 4.03
CA ALA A 55 0.39 18.58 4.26
C ALA A 55 -0.21 17.96 5.55
N ARG A 56 0.26 16.77 5.95
CA ARG A 56 -0.13 16.10 7.21
C ARG A 56 0.66 16.58 8.44
N GLY A 57 1.65 17.46 8.26
CA GLY A 57 2.54 17.90 9.34
C GLY A 57 3.55 16.83 9.78
N GLU A 58 3.69 15.75 9.02
CA GLU A 58 4.65 14.66 9.26
C GLU A 58 6.02 14.95 8.59
N THR A 59 6.26 16.20 8.19
CA THR A 59 7.56 16.65 7.69
C THR A 59 8.63 16.46 8.74
N VAL A 60 9.58 15.57 8.46
CA VAL A 60 10.85 15.54 9.18
C VAL A 60 11.55 16.85 8.86
N ALA A 61 11.83 17.66 9.89
CA ALA A 61 12.62 18.87 9.72
C ALA A 61 13.97 18.48 9.09
N PRO A 62 14.52 19.23 8.13
CA PRO A 62 15.81 18.91 7.52
C PRO A 62 16.93 18.70 8.56
N SER A 63 16.86 19.41 9.68
CA SER A 63 17.76 19.28 10.83
C SER A 63 17.70 17.91 11.51
N GLU A 64 16.55 17.24 11.47
CA GLU A 64 16.32 15.94 12.12
C GLU A 64 16.54 14.76 11.17
N ALA A 65 16.56 14.99 9.85
CA ALA A 65 16.72 13.95 8.84
C ALA A 65 18.06 13.20 8.98
N TYR A 66 19.13 13.90 9.34
CA TYR A 66 20.45 13.28 9.58
C TYR A 66 20.46 12.45 10.87
N ALA A 67 19.75 12.87 11.91
CA ALA A 67 19.65 12.16 13.18
C ALA A 67 18.71 10.95 13.12
N ALA A 68 17.70 10.99 12.25
CA ALA A 68 16.77 9.89 12.00
C ALA A 68 17.37 8.76 11.15
N TYR A 69 18.55 8.98 10.56
CA TYR A 69 19.25 7.93 9.81
C TYR A 69 19.67 6.82 10.80
N PRO A 70 19.24 5.56 10.61
CA PRO A 70 19.67 4.48 11.49
C PRO A 70 21.19 4.39 11.43
N SER A 71 21.84 4.52 12.59
CA SER A 71 23.28 4.37 12.72
C SER A 71 23.69 3.08 12.02
N ALA A 72 24.53 3.20 10.98
CA ALA A 72 25.02 2.05 10.25
C ALA A 72 25.77 1.17 11.26
N VAL A 73 25.15 0.06 11.66
CA VAL A 73 25.83 -1.01 12.38
C VAL A 73 27.00 -1.39 11.48
N THR A 74 28.22 -1.04 11.91
CA THR A 74 29.43 -1.32 11.16
C THR A 74 29.43 -2.82 10.83
N PRO A 75 29.34 -3.22 9.54
CA PRO A 75 29.46 -4.62 9.21
C PRO A 75 30.84 -5.07 9.65
N VAL A 76 30.90 -6.07 10.53
CA VAL A 76 32.17 -6.69 10.94
C VAL A 76 32.77 -7.35 9.71
N VAL A 77 33.67 -6.64 9.03
CA VAL A 77 34.47 -7.18 7.93
C VAL A 77 35.47 -8.15 8.54
N ARG A 78 35.12 -9.44 8.56
CA ARG A 78 36.07 -10.50 8.93
C ARG A 78 37.05 -10.70 7.77
N PRO A 79 38.37 -10.54 7.97
CA PRO A 79 39.35 -10.85 6.95
C PRO A 79 39.27 -12.35 6.65
N ARG A 80 38.72 -12.73 5.50
CA ARG A 80 38.84 -14.10 5.00
C ARG A 80 40.23 -14.24 4.39
N HIS A 81 41.15 -14.90 5.11
CA HIS A 81 42.42 -15.32 4.57
C HIS A 81 42.18 -16.21 3.34
N ARG A 82 42.35 -15.63 2.15
CA ARG A 82 42.34 -16.35 0.88
C ARG A 82 43.65 -17.10 0.77
N ARG A 83 43.66 -18.38 1.15
CA ARG A 83 44.78 -19.28 0.86
C ARG A 83 44.81 -19.48 -0.66
N HIS A 84 45.79 -18.87 -1.29
CA HIS A 84 46.17 -19.19 -2.66
C HIS A 84 46.82 -20.59 -2.63
N HIS A 85 46.12 -21.57 -3.19
CA HIS A 85 46.76 -22.82 -3.58
C HIS A 85 47.39 -22.61 -4.96
N GLN A 86 48.70 -22.82 -5.01
CA GLN A 86 49.48 -23.04 -6.23
C GLN A 86 49.22 -24.45 -6.76
#